data_AF-A0A699IDY5-F1
#
_entry.id   AF-A0A699IDY5-F1
#
_cell.length_a   1.000
_cell.length_b   1.000
_cell.length_c   1.000
_cell.angle_alpha   90.00
_cell.angle_beta   90.00
_cell.angle_gamma   90.00
#
_symmetry.space_group_name_H-M   'P 1'
#
loop_
_entity.id
_entity.type
_entity.pdbx_description
1 polymer ?
#
loop_
_entity_poly.entity_id
_entity_poly.type
_entity_poly.pdbx_seq_one_letter_code
_entity_poly.pdbx_strand_id
1 'polypeptide(L)'
;MPPNNAQTKTNSSAFRSMLEKHQLTGPNFNEWFRTLKLVVYTEKLQDVFETALPPAPTAGADVQALVDWAILFYRHNEVACLMLGTMSPKLYQQFEHNSPLEMVTELQKIYGKPPGVKLHELVNMFHSCKAKGKGKGKGPQNSFPTKPKKPQPYKKERLAKDGQCHHCKEEGH
;
A
#
# COMPACT_ATOMS: atom_id res chain seq x y z
N MET A 1 17.67 -6.25 16.00
CA MET A 1 18.87 -5.53 15.50
C MET A 1 18.41 -4.44 14.55
N PRO A 2 18.99 -3.23 14.56
CA PRO A 2 18.72 -2.23 13.54
C PRO A 2 19.21 -2.74 12.16
N PRO A 3 18.56 -2.37 11.05
CA PRO A 3 19.02 -2.76 9.72
C PRO A 3 20.39 -2.14 9.42
N ASN A 4 21.29 -2.92 8.81
CA ASN A 4 22.62 -2.47 8.43
C ASN A 4 22.51 -1.33 7.40
N ASN A 5 23.15 -0.20 7.70
CA ASN A 5 23.18 1.02 6.87
C ASN A 5 23.65 0.75 5.42
N ALA A 6 24.55 -0.23 5.22
CA ALA A 6 24.96 -0.65 3.89
C ALA A 6 23.81 -1.32 3.11
N GLN A 7 23.05 -2.22 3.76
CA GLN A 7 21.92 -2.91 3.12
C GLN A 7 20.79 -1.95 2.76
N THR A 8 20.47 -0.98 3.62
CA THR A 8 19.44 0.04 3.33
C THR A 8 19.80 0.91 2.13
N LYS A 9 21.09 1.28 1.99
CA LYS A 9 21.59 2.04 0.82
C LYS A 9 21.50 1.24 -0.48
N THR A 10 21.93 -0.03 -0.46
CA THR A 10 21.84 -0.92 -1.64
C THR A 10 20.38 -1.19 -2.05
N ASN A 11 19.47 -1.30 -1.08
CA ASN A 11 18.04 -1.48 -1.37
C ASN A 11 17.42 -0.20 -2.00
N SER A 12 17.73 0.99 -1.45
CA SER A 12 17.28 2.28 -2.00
C SER A 12 17.68 2.44 -3.48
N SER A 13 18.95 2.22 -3.83
CA SER A 13 19.41 2.37 -5.23
C SER A 13 18.76 1.36 -6.18
N ALA A 14 18.54 0.12 -5.74
CA ALA A 14 17.81 -0.88 -6.51
C ALA A 14 16.35 -0.46 -6.77
N PHE A 15 15.66 0.07 -5.75
CA PHE A 15 14.28 0.57 -5.90
C PHE A 15 14.20 1.84 -6.76
N ARG A 16 15.16 2.77 -6.66
CA ARG A 16 15.27 3.94 -7.57
C ARG A 16 15.41 3.49 -9.02
N SER A 17 16.33 2.57 -9.32
CA SER A 17 16.48 1.99 -10.66
C SER A 17 15.22 1.25 -11.17
N MET A 18 14.47 0.59 -10.28
CA MET A 18 13.17 -0.01 -10.65
C MET A 18 12.10 1.04 -10.98
N LEU A 19 12.09 2.18 -10.30
CA LEU A 19 11.15 3.27 -10.54
C LEU A 19 11.46 3.98 -11.86
N GLU A 20 12.74 4.31 -12.08
CA GLU A 20 13.25 4.96 -13.30
C GLU A 20 12.99 4.15 -14.58
N LYS A 21 13.04 2.82 -14.50
CA LYS A 21 12.73 1.92 -15.64
C LYS A 21 11.28 1.97 -16.10
N HIS A 22 10.36 2.45 -15.27
CA HIS A 22 8.92 2.40 -15.52
C HIS A 22 8.28 3.76 -15.30
N GLN A 23 8.39 4.62 -16.31
CA GLN A 23 7.74 5.91 -16.37
C GLN A 23 6.24 5.83 -16.06
N LEU A 24 5.75 6.73 -15.21
CA LEU A 24 4.33 6.91 -14.91
C LEU A 24 3.59 7.48 -16.13
N THR A 25 2.67 6.69 -16.68
CA THR A 25 1.82 7.07 -17.82
C THR A 25 0.35 7.26 -17.42
N GLY A 26 0.04 7.05 -16.13
CA GLY A 26 -1.31 7.08 -15.58
C GLY A 26 -1.80 5.68 -15.20
N PRO A 27 -2.19 4.80 -16.14
CA PRO A 27 -2.76 3.48 -15.83
C PRO A 27 -1.89 2.57 -14.93
N ASN A 28 -0.56 2.75 -14.96
CA ASN A 28 0.41 2.04 -14.12
C ASN A 28 0.63 2.66 -12.73
N PHE A 29 -0.10 3.73 -12.36
CA PHE A 29 0.06 4.47 -11.09
C PHE A 29 0.13 3.57 -9.85
N ASN A 30 -0.72 2.55 -9.76
CA ASN A 30 -0.79 1.68 -8.59
C ASN A 30 0.47 0.80 -8.41
N GLU A 31 1.22 0.55 -9.49
CA GLU A 31 2.48 -0.20 -9.47
C GLU A 31 3.66 0.74 -9.23
N TRP A 32 3.70 1.85 -9.97
CA TRP A 32 4.65 2.94 -9.75
C TRP A 32 4.64 3.45 -8.30
N PHE A 33 3.46 3.69 -7.72
CA PHE A 33 3.30 4.17 -6.34
C PHE A 33 3.73 3.13 -5.28
N ARG A 34 3.69 1.83 -5.59
CA ARG A 34 4.24 0.80 -4.69
C ARG A 34 5.76 0.90 -4.66
N THR A 35 6.41 1.04 -5.83
CA THR A 35 7.86 1.22 -5.92
C THR A 35 8.30 2.54 -5.27
N LEU A 36 7.58 3.65 -5.53
CA LEU A 36 7.85 4.95 -4.89
C LEU A 36 7.85 4.85 -3.36
N LYS A 37 6.82 4.20 -2.78
CA LYS A 37 6.76 4.02 -1.32
C LYS A 37 7.91 3.18 -0.75
N LEU A 38 8.46 2.22 -1.50
CA LEU A 38 9.63 1.47 -1.06
C LEU A 38 10.87 2.36 -1.01
N VAL A 39 11.11 3.18 -2.05
CA VAL A 39 12.19 4.18 -2.10
C VAL A 39 12.10 5.13 -0.90
N VAL A 40 10.98 5.84 -0.79
CA VAL A 40 10.70 6.84 0.26
C VAL A 40 10.83 6.24 1.67
N TYR A 41 10.35 5.01 1.88
CA TYR A 41 10.50 4.31 3.17
C TYR A 41 11.97 3.96 3.48
N THR A 42 12.75 3.49 2.50
CA THR A 42 14.18 3.19 2.71
C THR A 42 15.02 4.43 2.99
N GLU A 43 14.59 5.59 2.50
CA GLU A 43 15.24 6.89 2.68
C GLU A 43 14.73 7.68 3.89
N LYS A 44 13.71 7.14 4.58
CA LYS A 44 13.06 7.77 5.75
C LYS A 44 12.44 9.14 5.41
N LEU A 45 11.74 9.23 4.28
CA LEU A 45 11.09 10.43 3.74
C LEU A 45 9.55 10.36 3.78
N GLN A 46 8.95 9.39 4.49
CA GLN A 46 7.50 9.12 4.45
C GLN A 46 6.60 10.26 4.96
N ASP A 47 7.11 11.08 5.88
CA ASP A 47 6.52 12.32 6.40
C ASP A 47 6.14 13.32 5.31
N VAL A 48 6.83 13.32 4.17
CA VAL A 48 6.55 14.17 3.01
C VAL A 48 5.16 13.90 2.39
N PHE A 49 4.54 12.76 2.70
CA PHE A 49 3.15 12.43 2.34
C PHE A 49 2.14 12.62 3.48
N GLU A 50 2.57 13.10 4.64
CA GLU A 50 1.73 13.30 5.83
C GLU A 50 1.61 14.79 6.19
N THR A 51 2.66 15.57 5.94
CA THR A 51 2.72 17.01 6.24
C THR A 51 2.74 17.85 4.97
N ALA A 52 2.15 19.05 5.05
CA ALA A 52 2.33 20.07 4.02
C ALA A 52 3.62 20.86 4.31
N LEU A 53 4.33 21.27 3.25
CA LEU A 53 5.49 22.16 3.40
C LEU A 53 4.99 23.53 3.92
N PRO A 54 5.50 24.04 5.07
CA PRO A 54 5.11 25.35 5.55
C PRO A 54 5.61 26.49 4.64
N PRO A 55 4.96 27.67 4.67
CA PRO A 55 5.43 28.85 3.94
C PRO A 55 6.89 29.18 4.23
N ALA A 56 7.60 29.72 3.25
CA ALA A 56 8.98 30.15 3.42
C ALA A 56 9.10 31.22 4.53
N PRO A 57 10.09 31.13 5.44
CA PRO A 57 10.29 32.12 6.49
C PRO A 57 10.58 33.51 5.90
N THR A 58 10.06 34.54 6.54
CA THR A 58 10.23 35.94 6.11
C THR A 58 11.59 36.50 6.52
N ALA A 59 11.98 37.63 5.91
CA ALA A 59 13.17 38.36 6.34
C ALA A 59 13.05 38.76 7.82
N GLY A 60 14.02 38.36 8.64
CA GLY A 60 14.01 38.55 10.09
C GLY A 60 13.51 37.33 10.90
N ALA A 61 13.16 36.22 10.25
CA ALA A 61 12.97 34.94 10.94
C ALA A 61 14.23 34.50 11.69
N ASP A 62 14.05 33.74 12.77
CA ASP A 62 15.17 33.20 13.53
C ASP A 62 15.94 32.12 12.76
N VAL A 63 17.20 31.93 13.14
CA VAL A 63 18.12 31.01 12.45
C VAL A 63 17.64 29.56 12.53
N GLN A 64 16.97 29.16 13.62
CA GLN A 64 16.50 27.79 13.78
C GLN A 64 15.31 27.52 12.86
N ALA A 65 14.32 28.42 12.80
CA ALA A 65 13.20 28.32 11.86
C ALA A 65 13.65 28.27 10.39
N LEU A 66 14.71 29.01 10.03
CA LEU A 66 15.33 28.93 8.69
C LEU A 66 15.96 27.56 8.42
N VAL A 67 16.67 26.98 9.39
CA VAL A 67 17.28 25.64 9.28
C VAL A 67 16.21 24.54 9.22
N ASP A 68 15.22 24.59 10.10
CA ASP A 68 14.13 23.60 10.16
C ASP A 68 13.29 23.63 8.88
N TRP A 69 12.97 24.83 8.37
CA TRP A 69 12.30 24.98 7.08
C TRP A 69 13.15 24.42 5.93
N ALA A 70 14.45 24.72 5.89
CA ALA A 70 15.33 24.23 4.83
C ALA A 70 15.40 22.68 4.83
N ILE A 71 15.45 22.05 6.01
CA ILE A 71 15.42 20.58 6.14
C ILE A 71 14.13 20.02 5.53
N LEU A 72 12.96 20.58 5.87
CA LEU A 72 11.68 20.16 5.28
C LEU A 72 11.64 20.41 3.76
N PHE A 73 12.07 21.58 3.31
CA PHE A 73 12.14 21.94 1.89
C PHE A 73 12.95 20.93 1.09
N TYR A 74 14.17 20.58 1.52
CA TYR A 74 15.00 19.63 0.79
C TYR A 74 14.39 18.21 0.76
N ARG A 75 13.73 17.78 1.84
CA ARG A 75 13.02 16.48 1.89
C ARG A 75 11.85 16.44 0.91
N HIS A 76 11.03 17.48 0.89
CA HIS A 76 9.93 17.61 -0.08
C HIS A 76 10.45 17.67 -1.52
N ASN A 77 11.53 18.43 -1.75
CA ASN A 77 12.14 18.59 -3.07
C ASN A 77 12.76 17.27 -3.59
N GLU A 78 13.43 16.47 -2.74
CA GLU A 78 13.99 15.17 -3.16
C GLU A 78 12.88 14.22 -3.65
N VAL A 79 11.77 14.12 -2.92
CA VAL A 79 10.61 13.32 -3.35
C VAL A 79 9.94 13.92 -4.59
N ALA A 80 9.79 15.25 -4.67
CA ALA A 80 9.19 15.91 -5.84
C ALA A 80 10.00 15.66 -7.12
N CYS A 81 11.33 15.84 -7.08
CA CYS A 81 12.22 15.57 -8.20
C CYS A 81 12.14 14.09 -8.64
N LEU A 82 12.08 13.16 -7.67
CA LEU A 82 12.00 11.73 -7.94
C LEU A 82 10.64 11.31 -8.52
N MET A 83 9.56 11.96 -8.09
CA MET A 83 8.24 11.78 -8.69
C MET A 83 8.21 12.35 -10.12
N LEU A 84 8.52 13.63 -10.31
CA LEU A 84 8.50 14.32 -11.60
C LEU A 84 9.45 13.67 -12.63
N GLY A 85 10.67 13.33 -12.22
CA GLY A 85 11.67 12.67 -13.08
C GLY A 85 11.25 11.27 -13.57
N THR A 86 10.27 10.64 -12.91
CA THR A 86 9.69 9.36 -13.35
C THR A 86 8.30 9.51 -13.96
N MET A 87 7.81 10.73 -14.22
CA MET A 87 6.57 10.98 -14.95
C MET A 87 6.76 11.03 -16.47
N SER A 88 5.69 10.73 -17.21
CA SER A 88 5.58 11.08 -18.63
C SER A 88 5.51 12.60 -18.83
N PRO A 89 5.98 13.16 -19.97
CA PRO A 89 6.06 14.61 -20.16
C PRO A 89 4.73 15.35 -19.93
N LYS A 90 3.60 14.73 -20.28
CA LYS A 90 2.25 15.28 -20.03
C LYS A 90 1.93 15.38 -18.54
N LEU A 91 2.27 14.35 -17.75
CA LEU A 91 2.04 14.36 -16.31
C LEU A 91 3.04 15.28 -15.60
N TYR A 92 4.30 15.34 -16.05
CA TYR A 92 5.28 16.31 -15.57
C TYR A 92 4.72 17.74 -15.66
N GLN A 93 4.28 18.17 -16.85
CA GLN A 93 3.73 19.51 -17.08
C GLN A 93 2.45 19.78 -16.25
N GLN A 94 1.65 18.76 -15.99
CA GLN A 94 0.44 18.88 -15.17
C GLN A 94 0.76 19.08 -13.68
N PHE A 95 1.93 18.63 -13.21
CA PHE A 95 2.26 18.53 -11.79
C PHE A 95 3.53 19.29 -11.37
N GLU A 96 4.18 20.04 -12.27
CA GLU A 96 5.47 20.70 -12.04
C GLU A 96 5.49 21.74 -10.89
N HIS A 97 4.33 22.17 -10.42
CA HIS A 97 4.18 23.13 -9.31
C HIS A 97 3.49 22.55 -8.07
N ASN A 98 3.16 21.25 -8.08
CA ASN A 98 2.49 20.59 -6.98
C ASN A 98 3.49 20.07 -5.94
N SER A 99 3.08 20.02 -4.68
CA SER A 99 3.79 19.25 -3.65
C SER A 99 3.66 17.74 -3.91
N PRO A 100 4.58 16.91 -3.39
CA PRO A 100 4.48 15.45 -3.49
C PRO A 100 3.11 14.91 -3.04
N LEU A 101 2.58 15.40 -1.92
CA LEU A 101 1.27 15.01 -1.37
C LEU A 101 0.11 15.30 -2.34
N GLU A 102 0.08 16.50 -2.95
CA GLU A 102 -0.92 16.85 -3.95
C GLU A 102 -0.80 15.97 -5.19
N MET A 103 0.43 15.74 -5.69
CA MET A 103 0.66 14.83 -6.81
C MET A 103 0.09 13.44 -6.53
N VAL A 104 0.42 12.82 -5.39
CA VAL A 104 -0.13 11.47 -5.08
C VAL A 104 -1.64 11.51 -4.97
N THR A 105 -2.19 12.55 -4.35
CA THR A 105 -3.64 12.69 -4.10
C THR A 105 -4.42 12.77 -5.41
N GLU A 106 -4.00 13.63 -6.35
CA GLU A 106 -4.68 13.75 -7.65
C GLU A 106 -4.45 12.54 -8.54
N LEU A 107 -3.23 11.98 -8.58
CA LEU A 107 -2.96 10.75 -9.32
C LEU A 107 -3.77 9.55 -8.77
N GLN A 108 -3.97 9.47 -7.45
CA GLN A 108 -4.81 8.47 -6.79
C GLN A 108 -6.31 8.67 -7.10
N LYS A 109 -6.78 9.90 -7.27
CA LYS A 109 -8.17 10.17 -7.72
C LYS A 109 -8.40 9.76 -9.18
N ILE A 110 -7.44 10.02 -10.07
CA ILE A 110 -7.58 9.80 -11.52
C ILE A 110 -7.26 8.35 -11.93
N TYR A 111 -6.20 7.77 -11.37
CA TYR A 111 -5.64 6.48 -11.80
C TYR A 111 -5.57 5.42 -10.69
N GLY A 112 -5.89 5.80 -9.45
CA GLY A 112 -5.97 4.87 -8.33
C GLY A 112 -7.05 3.83 -8.57
N LYS A 113 -6.70 2.55 -8.43
CA LYS A 113 -7.70 1.49 -8.41
C LYS A 113 -8.36 1.52 -7.03
N PRO A 114 -9.70 1.55 -6.92
CA PRO A 114 -10.35 1.38 -5.62
C PRO A 114 -9.88 0.09 -4.96
N PRO A 115 -9.72 0.06 -3.63
CA PRO A 115 -9.27 -1.14 -2.92
C PRO A 115 -10.27 -2.29 -3.12
N GLY A 116 -9.97 -3.17 -4.08
CA GLY A 116 -10.71 -4.40 -4.30
C GLY A 116 -11.88 -4.36 -5.30
N VAL A 117 -11.84 -3.55 -6.38
CA VAL A 117 -12.82 -3.70 -7.49
C VAL A 117 -12.88 -5.14 -7.99
N LYS A 118 -11.75 -5.87 -8.00
CA LYS A 118 -11.68 -7.30 -8.35
C LYS A 118 -12.64 -8.18 -7.53
N LEU A 119 -12.84 -7.87 -6.24
CA LEU A 119 -13.76 -8.64 -5.40
C LEU A 119 -15.20 -8.29 -5.75
N HIS A 120 -15.51 -7.01 -5.99
CA HIS A 120 -16.83 -6.59 -6.44
C HIS A 120 -17.16 -7.06 -7.86
N GLU A 121 -16.18 -7.18 -8.76
CA GLU A 121 -16.30 -7.78 -10.10
C GLU A 121 -16.52 -9.30 -10.03
N LEU A 122 -15.73 -10.02 -9.22
CA LEU A 122 -15.96 -11.46 -8.98
C LEU A 122 -17.34 -11.70 -8.37
N VAL A 123 -17.75 -10.90 -7.39
CA VAL A 123 -19.07 -10.96 -6.77
C VAL A 123 -20.17 -10.61 -7.77
N ASN A 124 -20.02 -9.56 -8.58
CA ASN A 124 -20.97 -9.19 -9.63
C ASN A 124 -21.07 -10.25 -10.74
N MET A 125 -19.95 -10.91 -11.08
CA MET A 125 -19.91 -12.05 -12.00
C MET A 125 -20.65 -13.27 -11.42
N PHE A 126 -20.47 -13.57 -10.14
CA PHE A 126 -21.23 -14.60 -9.43
C PHE A 126 -22.73 -14.26 -9.31
N HIS A 127 -23.08 -12.98 -9.15
CA HIS A 127 -24.47 -12.51 -9.09
C HIS A 127 -25.15 -12.48 -10.47
N SER A 128 -24.45 -12.09 -11.54
CA SER A 128 -25.02 -12.09 -12.90
C SER A 128 -25.35 -13.51 -13.39
N CYS A 129 -24.59 -14.51 -12.97
CA CYS A 129 -24.88 -15.94 -13.20
C CYS A 129 -26.19 -16.44 -12.55
N LYS A 130 -26.84 -15.69 -11.65
CA LYS A 130 -28.14 -16.06 -11.05
C LYS A 130 -29.36 -15.60 -11.86
N ALA A 131 -29.18 -14.82 -12.92
CA ALA A 131 -30.26 -14.10 -13.61
C ALA A 131 -30.78 -14.73 -14.92
N LYS A 132 -30.51 -16.01 -15.22
CA LYS A 132 -31.25 -16.77 -16.26
C LYS A 132 -31.57 -18.19 -15.80
N GLY A 133 -32.86 -18.45 -15.56
CA GLY A 133 -33.35 -19.70 -14.95
C GLY A 133 -34.82 -20.04 -15.21
N LYS A 134 -35.36 -19.68 -16.39
CA LYS A 134 -36.63 -20.24 -16.89
C LYS A 134 -36.42 -20.82 -18.29
N GLY A 135 -36.19 -22.12 -18.34
CA GLY A 135 -36.06 -22.90 -19.57
C GLY A 135 -36.12 -24.40 -19.25
N LYS A 136 -37.23 -25.07 -19.59
CA LYS A 136 -37.36 -26.53 -19.49
C LYS A 136 -36.52 -27.18 -20.61
N GLY A 137 -35.72 -28.20 -20.28
CA GLY A 137 -34.98 -28.99 -21.27
C GLY A 137 -34.45 -30.30 -20.65
N LYS A 138 -34.56 -31.41 -21.37
CA LYS A 138 -34.17 -32.77 -20.93
C LYS A 138 -32.65 -33.00 -21.15
N GLY A 139 -32.06 -33.99 -20.46
CA GLY A 139 -30.64 -34.42 -20.64
C GLY A 139 -30.37 -35.12 -22.00
N PRO A 140 -29.15 -35.66 -22.26
CA PRO A 140 -28.59 -36.77 -21.46
C PRO A 140 -27.05 -36.78 -21.16
N GLN A 141 -26.72 -37.22 -19.94
CA GLN A 141 -25.58 -38.04 -19.44
C GLN A 141 -24.23 -38.17 -20.19
N ASN A 142 -23.16 -37.72 -19.49
CA ASN A 142 -21.87 -38.39 -19.20
C ASN A 142 -21.02 -37.48 -18.25
N SER A 143 -20.06 -37.91 -17.41
CA SER A 143 -19.65 -39.26 -16.91
C SER A 143 -19.12 -39.18 -15.45
N PHE A 144 -17.93 -39.73 -15.11
CA PHE A 144 -17.32 -39.73 -13.74
C PHE A 144 -15.81 -39.32 -13.76
N PRO A 145 -15.26 -38.73 -12.67
CA PRO A 145 -14.85 -39.50 -11.48
C PRO A 145 -15.26 -38.94 -10.10
N THR A 146 -15.78 -39.86 -9.27
CA THR A 146 -15.62 -40.08 -7.82
C THR A 146 -15.26 -38.93 -6.83
N LYS A 147 -16.21 -38.63 -5.92
CA LYS A 147 -16.10 -38.09 -4.53
C LYS A 147 -15.13 -36.91 -4.21
N PRO A 148 -15.64 -35.79 -3.64
CA PRO A 148 -14.81 -34.85 -2.89
C PRO A 148 -14.39 -35.44 -1.53
N LYS A 149 -13.09 -35.39 -1.20
CA LYS A 149 -12.62 -35.56 0.19
C LYS A 149 -12.96 -34.29 0.99
N LYS A 150 -13.96 -34.38 1.88
CA LYS A 150 -14.14 -33.38 2.95
C LYS A 150 -12.92 -33.43 3.89
N PRO A 151 -12.27 -32.32 4.24
CA PRO A 151 -11.46 -32.25 5.45
C PRO A 151 -12.37 -32.55 6.66
N GLN A 152 -11.92 -33.42 7.57
CA GLN A 152 -12.71 -33.73 8.77
C GLN A 152 -12.67 -32.57 9.77
N PRO A 153 -13.76 -32.29 10.49
CA PRO A 153 -13.73 -31.40 11.64
C PRO A 153 -12.95 -32.06 12.78
N TYR A 154 -12.06 -31.31 13.42
CA TYR A 154 -11.32 -31.79 14.58
C TYR A 154 -12.30 -32.16 15.71
N LYS A 155 -12.14 -33.35 16.29
CA LYS A 155 -12.84 -33.73 17.51
C LYS A 155 -12.01 -33.29 18.70
N LYS A 156 -12.61 -32.53 19.61
CA LYS A 156 -12.02 -32.12 20.88
C LYS A 156 -12.37 -33.16 21.93
N GLU A 157 -11.45 -34.09 22.18
CA GLU A 157 -11.64 -35.15 23.18
C GLU A 157 -11.24 -34.64 24.57
N ARG A 158 -12.12 -34.82 25.56
CA ARG A 158 -11.84 -34.56 26.97
C ARG A 158 -11.51 -35.90 27.63
N LEU A 159 -10.35 -35.99 28.27
CA LEU A 159 -10.15 -36.88 29.42
C LEU A 159 -9.81 -36.05 30.67
N ALA A 160 -9.92 -36.65 31.85
CA ALA A 160 -10.20 -35.93 33.09
C ALA A 160 -8.98 -35.44 33.90
N LYS A 161 -9.31 -34.60 34.89
CA LYS A 161 -8.54 -34.03 36.02
C LYS A 161 -7.47 -35.00 36.58
N ASP A 162 -6.32 -34.54 37.08
CA ASP A 162 -6.18 -33.73 38.30
C ASP A 162 -4.95 -32.79 38.30
N GLY A 163 -5.00 -31.74 39.13
CA GLY A 163 -3.95 -30.72 39.24
C GLY A 163 -4.43 -29.43 39.91
N GLN A 164 -4.37 -29.41 41.24
CA GLN A 164 -4.77 -28.29 42.09
C GLN A 164 -4.07 -26.97 41.70
N CYS A 165 -4.83 -25.94 41.32
CA CYS A 165 -4.27 -24.60 41.09
C CYS A 165 -4.27 -23.78 42.38
N HIS A 166 -3.10 -23.63 43.01
CA HIS A 166 -2.84 -22.64 44.06
C HIS A 166 -1.70 -21.71 43.65
N HIS A 167 -2.02 -20.58 43.00
CA HIS A 167 -1.65 -19.26 43.54
C HIS A 167 -2.36 -18.13 42.78
N CYS A 168 -3.41 -17.58 43.37
CA CYS A 168 -3.74 -16.17 43.18
C CYS A 168 -4.31 -15.66 44.50
N LYS A 169 -3.69 -14.61 45.04
CA LYS A 169 -4.20 -13.85 46.16
C LYS A 169 -3.64 -12.44 46.01
N GLU A 170 -4.53 -11.50 45.71
CA GLU A 170 -4.25 -10.09 45.89
C GLU A 170 -4.46 -9.70 47.36
N GLU A 171 -3.86 -8.56 47.67
CA GLU A 171 -4.15 -7.59 48.73
C GLU A 171 -3.34 -7.61 50.04
N GLY A 172 -2.83 -6.41 50.36
CA GLY A 172 -2.64 -5.94 51.72
C GLY A 172 -1.21 -5.74 52.21
N HIS A 173 -0.63 -4.55 51.97
CA HIS A 173 -0.23 -3.67 53.09
C HIS A 173 0.00 -2.22 52.65
#